data_AF-A0A836BKP3-F1
#
_entry.id   AF-A0A836BKP3-F1
#
_cell.length_a   1.000
_cell.length_b   1.000
_cell.length_c   1.000
_cell.angle_alpha   90.00
_cell.angle_beta   90.00
_cell.angle_gamma   90.00
#
_symmetry.space_group_name_H-M   'P 1'
#
loop_
_entity.id
_entity.type
_entity.pdbx_description
1 polymer ?
#
loop_
_entity_poly.entity_id
_entity_poly.type
_entity_poly.pdbx_seq_one_letter_code
_entity_poly.pdbx_strand_id
1 'polypeptide(L)'
;MESSFNFGTLQDYSLLLEEVLPHLKNTYKSIDLRIACVLYEGKWHNLFTLIRFTNDDVSLLDKQLTKKPQLSQLGKGVNFRIFFRHLSLTEFEELTTDLIKGSIKADDTTIQYEPSDIKKFSVHLSHRSTASGNSPAFFTTSQTKSNIPDKWNNFYDSVKSDVIPLGCEDAFEAIKHFFDYSDYGRSSNYDLAIAAPVYGKVEEMKLEIRKARITVRYHKNLNGLYLHYKRYNQLQSSDIQQVCVFAQNEGITKNEGDFNIWQIEADDLDLSGQSYENFACEAELFSKPLNSLISDLSRLVTELIAEKKMLETNPLAKIFAKFCPIDQFTKMLVNPTNVGISNFKLSETDNFERVTQWLFSLHGFQGIWLGKDYEKITDARKRTDESVDLLCYSEKEKALALVNCKTSVPDEKHIDLAKNLANKISQDVKDLGIRVVPIIVSSKPCQTIKNVGLKVGVDIIDVDDIQRIVSKIYEGPPTPGLLLRTIRTSSTIGA
;
A
#
# COMPACT_ATOMS: atom_id res chain seq x y z
N MET A 1 17.80 -3.61 -20.86
CA MET A 1 16.60 -3.93 -20.06
C MET A 1 16.96 -3.67 -18.61
N GLU A 2 16.63 -2.49 -18.12
CA GLU A 2 16.62 -2.24 -16.68
C GLU A 2 15.26 -2.70 -16.17
N SER A 3 15.25 -3.60 -15.18
CA SER A 3 14.06 -3.86 -14.39
C SER A 3 13.88 -2.68 -13.44
N SER A 4 13.34 -1.58 -13.95
CA SER A 4 12.89 -0.47 -13.10
C SER A 4 11.51 -0.81 -12.54
N PHE A 5 11.46 -1.00 -11.23
CA PHE A 5 10.23 -0.94 -10.47
C PHE A 5 9.88 0.55 -10.30
N ASN A 6 8.91 1.05 -11.06
CA ASN A 6 8.40 2.41 -10.89
C ASN A 6 7.11 2.38 -10.07
N PHE A 7 7.24 2.40 -8.74
CA PHE A 7 6.17 3.02 -7.97
C PHE A 7 6.31 4.53 -8.20
N GLY A 8 5.36 5.10 -8.96
CA GLY A 8 5.30 6.55 -9.19
C GLY A 8 5.55 7.29 -7.88
N THR A 9 6.43 8.29 -7.93
CA THR A 9 6.85 9.16 -6.81
C THR A 9 5.78 9.27 -5.72
N LEU A 10 5.88 8.41 -4.69
CA LEU A 10 5.03 8.42 -3.51
C LEU A 10 5.36 9.67 -2.71
N GLN A 11 4.70 10.79 -3.02
CA GLN A 11 4.66 11.94 -2.13
C GLN A 11 3.78 11.60 -0.92
N ASP A 12 4.44 11.54 0.25
CA ASP A 12 3.96 11.74 1.62
C ASP A 12 2.70 10.99 2.09
N TYR A 13 2.76 9.64 2.15
CA TYR A 13 1.96 8.87 3.10
C TYR A 13 2.84 8.40 4.25
N SER A 14 2.53 8.84 5.46
CA SER A 14 3.23 8.46 6.68
C SER A 14 2.45 7.33 7.37
N LEU A 15 2.78 6.09 7.06
CA LEU A 15 2.35 4.94 7.87
C LEU A 15 3.20 4.84 9.12
N LEU A 16 2.67 4.33 10.23
CA LEU A 16 3.45 4.05 11.42
C LEU A 16 4.02 2.62 11.38
N LEU A 17 5.18 2.42 12.01
CA LEU A 17 5.79 1.09 12.11
C LEU A 17 4.85 0.07 12.76
N GLU A 18 4.06 0.47 13.76
CA GLU A 18 3.06 -0.39 14.41
C GLU A 18 1.91 -0.82 13.50
N GLU A 19 1.61 -0.05 12.46
CA GLU A 19 0.59 -0.40 11.47
C GLU A 19 1.14 -1.41 10.47
N VAL A 20 2.42 -1.30 10.09
CA VAL A 20 3.04 -2.15 9.08
C VAL A 20 3.52 -3.49 9.64
N LEU A 21 4.13 -3.50 10.82
CA LEU A 21 4.75 -4.69 11.40
C LEU A 21 3.82 -5.90 11.53
N PRO A 22 2.53 -5.79 11.94
CA PRO A 22 1.62 -6.93 12.02
C PRO A 22 1.49 -7.71 10.71
N HIS A 23 1.65 -7.06 9.57
CA HIS A 23 1.56 -7.69 8.24
C HIS A 23 2.84 -8.39 7.80
N LEU A 24 3.99 -8.02 8.38
CA LEU A 24 5.31 -8.54 8.01
C LEU A 24 5.94 -9.42 9.08
N LYS A 25 5.47 -9.37 10.33
CA LYS A 25 6.05 -10.06 11.48
C LYS A 25 6.24 -11.56 11.23
N ASN A 26 5.29 -12.20 10.54
CA ASN A 26 5.36 -13.63 10.24
C ASN A 26 6.36 -13.99 9.11
N THR A 27 6.96 -12.99 8.47
CA THR A 27 8.06 -13.14 7.51
C THR A 27 9.44 -13.00 8.13
N TYR A 28 9.48 -12.67 9.44
CA TYR A 28 10.70 -12.49 10.20
C TYR A 28 10.88 -13.64 11.18
N LYS A 29 12.14 -13.88 11.55
CA LYS A 29 12.54 -14.82 12.60
C LYS A 29 13.34 -14.15 13.71
N SER A 30 14.07 -13.08 13.39
CA SER A 30 14.92 -12.37 14.33
C SER A 30 15.08 -10.89 13.99
N ILE A 31 15.77 -10.17 14.88
CA ILE A 31 16.16 -8.78 14.74
C ILE A 31 17.68 -8.70 14.86
N ASP A 32 18.32 -8.13 13.86
CA ASP A 32 19.74 -7.75 13.86
C ASP A 32 19.86 -6.31 14.33
N LEU A 33 20.35 -6.13 15.55
CA LEU A 33 20.55 -4.85 16.22
C LEU A 33 22.03 -4.49 16.19
N ARG A 34 22.35 -3.38 15.53
CA ARG A 34 23.71 -2.84 15.46
C ARG A 34 23.75 -1.48 16.09
N ILE A 35 24.67 -1.27 17.03
CA ILE A 35 24.77 -0.03 17.79
C ILE A 35 26.21 0.48 17.72
N ALA A 36 26.40 1.70 17.25
CA ALA A 36 27.64 2.43 17.31
C ALA A 36 27.48 3.49 18.39
N CYS A 37 28.42 3.59 19.31
CA CYS A 37 28.35 4.53 20.42
C CYS A 37 29.70 5.17 20.72
N VAL A 38 29.63 6.34 21.33
CA VAL A 38 30.79 7.14 21.73
C VAL A 38 30.78 7.39 23.24
N LEU A 39 31.95 7.37 23.87
CA LEU A 39 32.11 7.76 25.27
C LEU A 39 32.22 9.29 25.36
N TYR A 40 31.28 9.92 26.04
CA TYR A 40 31.27 11.36 26.28
C TYR A 40 30.89 11.65 27.74
N GLU A 41 31.66 12.51 28.41
CA GLU A 41 31.46 12.88 29.82
C GLU A 41 31.28 11.64 30.75
N GLY A 42 32.02 10.56 30.46
CA GLY A 42 32.00 9.32 31.24
C GLY A 42 30.78 8.42 31.00
N LYS A 43 29.94 8.72 30.00
CA LYS A 43 28.77 7.92 29.62
C LYS A 43 28.83 7.53 28.14
N TRP A 44 28.29 6.36 27.81
CA TRP A 44 28.19 5.92 26.42
C TRP A 44 26.91 6.49 25.79
N HIS A 45 27.04 7.14 24.64
CA HIS A 45 25.94 7.75 23.90
C HIS A 45 25.80 7.10 22.53
N ASN A 46 24.55 6.87 22.10
CA ASN A 46 24.23 6.34 20.77
C ASN A 46 24.74 7.26 19.66
N LEU A 47 25.70 6.79 18.87
CA LEU A 47 26.14 7.48 17.65
C LEU A 47 25.22 7.16 16.48
N PHE A 48 24.93 5.87 16.29
CA PHE A 48 23.99 5.37 15.31
C PHE A 48 23.51 3.97 15.69
N THR A 49 22.22 3.69 15.56
CA THR A 49 21.64 2.37 15.76
C THR A 49 20.84 1.95 14.53
N LEU A 50 21.04 0.69 14.09
CA LEU A 50 20.25 0.05 13.05
C LEU A 50 19.51 -1.15 13.64
N ILE A 51 18.19 -1.13 13.54
CA ILE A 51 17.30 -2.23 13.89
C ILE A 51 16.83 -2.88 12.59
N ARG A 52 17.31 -4.08 12.27
CA ARG A 52 16.98 -4.76 11.02
C ARG A 52 16.20 -6.05 11.30
N PHE A 53 14.96 -6.11 10.85
CA PHE A 53 14.20 -7.37 10.86
C PHE A 53 14.75 -8.32 9.81
N THR A 54 14.86 -9.61 10.13
CA THR A 54 15.42 -10.61 9.21
C THR A 54 14.62 -11.92 9.25
N ASN A 55 14.64 -12.66 8.14
CA ASN A 55 14.17 -14.05 8.06
C ASN A 55 15.24 -15.09 8.45
N ASP A 56 16.40 -14.63 8.93
CA ASP A 56 17.47 -15.49 9.41
C ASP A 56 17.26 -15.81 10.89
N ASP A 57 17.60 -17.03 11.30
CA ASP A 57 17.58 -17.41 12.72
C ASP A 57 18.75 -16.75 13.47
N VAL A 58 18.55 -16.44 14.75
CA VAL A 58 19.57 -15.87 15.65
C VAL A 58 20.90 -16.64 15.54
N SER A 59 20.82 -17.98 15.58
CA SER A 59 22.01 -18.85 15.49
C SER A 59 22.76 -18.76 14.16
N LEU A 60 22.07 -18.46 13.06
CA LEU A 60 22.70 -18.28 11.75
C LEU A 60 23.43 -16.93 11.71
N LEU A 61 22.80 -15.88 12.23
CA LEU A 61 23.41 -14.56 12.32
C LEU A 61 24.66 -14.57 13.23
N ASP A 62 24.61 -15.24 14.38
CA ASP A 62 25.78 -15.43 15.27
C ASP A 62 26.94 -16.13 14.55
N LYS A 63 26.64 -17.16 13.76
CA LYS A 63 27.63 -17.85 12.93
C LYS A 63 28.21 -16.95 11.83
N GLN A 64 27.45 -15.99 11.31
CA GLN A 64 27.95 -15.03 10.33
C GLN A 64 28.88 -14.00 10.99
N LEU A 65 28.57 -13.52 12.21
CA LEU A 65 29.44 -12.60 12.95
C LEU A 65 30.78 -13.24 13.30
N THR A 66 30.78 -14.47 13.80
CA THR A 66 32.00 -15.20 14.18
C THR A 66 33.00 -15.42 13.02
N LYS A 67 32.53 -15.35 11.77
CA LYS A 67 33.37 -15.45 10.57
C LYS A 67 34.09 -14.16 10.19
N LYS A 68 33.80 -13.03 10.85
CA LYS A 68 34.41 -11.72 10.56
C LYS A 68 35.40 -11.34 11.67
N PRO A 69 36.70 -11.66 11.55
CA PRO A 69 37.69 -11.48 12.63
C PRO A 69 37.86 -10.01 13.06
N GLN A 70 37.62 -9.06 12.16
CA GLN A 70 37.64 -7.61 12.43
C GLN A 70 36.59 -7.19 13.48
N LEU A 71 35.48 -7.95 13.62
CA LEU A 71 34.43 -7.62 14.59
C LEU A 71 34.87 -7.81 16.05
N SER A 72 35.88 -8.67 16.30
CA SER A 72 36.40 -8.93 17.65
C SER A 72 37.10 -7.73 18.30
N GLN A 73 37.39 -6.68 17.51
CA GLN A 73 38.02 -5.44 17.95
C GLN A 73 36.99 -4.31 18.19
N LEU A 74 35.76 -4.46 17.69
CA LEU A 74 34.77 -3.39 17.66
C LEU A 74 34.20 -2.98 19.03
N GLY A 75 34.17 -3.90 20.00
CA GLY A 75 33.76 -3.60 21.38
C GLY A 75 34.89 -3.12 22.29
N LYS A 76 36.12 -2.98 21.76
CA LYS A 76 37.33 -2.75 22.57
C LYS A 76 37.88 -1.33 22.47
N GLY A 77 37.28 -0.46 21.66
CA GLY A 77 37.69 0.94 21.59
C GLY A 77 37.47 1.67 22.92
N VAL A 78 38.34 2.64 23.17
CA VAL A 78 38.36 3.41 24.43
C VAL A 78 37.23 4.43 24.42
N ASN A 79 37.01 5.10 23.29
CA ASN A 79 36.03 6.16 23.10
C ASN A 79 34.96 5.80 22.08
N PHE A 80 35.17 4.78 21.24
CA PHE A 80 34.19 4.32 20.25
C PHE A 80 34.00 2.82 20.30
N ARG A 81 32.74 2.37 20.24
CA ARG A 81 32.39 0.94 20.20
C ARG A 81 31.29 0.67 19.21
N ILE A 82 31.35 -0.50 18.58
CA ILE A 82 30.24 -1.07 17.81
C ILE A 82 29.84 -2.40 18.45
N PHE A 83 28.56 -2.52 18.75
CA PHE A 83 27.91 -3.72 19.27
C PHE A 83 27.02 -4.35 18.20
N PHE A 84 27.03 -5.68 18.17
CA PHE A 84 26.10 -6.48 17.38
C PHE A 84 25.32 -7.37 18.33
N ARG A 85 23.99 -7.30 18.27
CA ARG A 85 23.09 -8.16 19.02
C ARG A 85 22.08 -8.75 18.06
N HIS A 86 21.82 -10.03 18.21
CA HIS A 86 20.73 -10.69 17.52
C HIS A 86 19.66 -11.03 18.53
N LEU A 87 18.46 -10.52 18.31
CA LEU A 87 17.34 -10.68 19.21
C LEU A 87 16.30 -11.58 18.55
N SER A 88 15.62 -12.38 19.34
CA SER A 88 14.36 -13.01 18.93
C SER A 88 13.27 -11.95 18.72
N LEU A 89 12.26 -12.27 17.92
CA LEU A 89 11.12 -11.36 17.75
C LEU A 89 10.34 -11.09 19.05
N THR A 90 10.43 -11.99 20.03
CA THR A 90 9.80 -11.80 21.35
C THR A 90 10.47 -10.71 22.17
N GLU A 91 11.74 -10.41 21.91
CA GLU A 91 12.51 -9.35 22.59
C GLU A 91 12.24 -7.96 21.98
N PHE A 92 11.43 -7.84 20.92
CA PHE A 92 11.11 -6.55 20.29
C PHE A 92 10.40 -5.57 21.24
N GLU A 93 9.52 -6.08 22.11
CA GLU A 93 8.80 -5.26 23.09
C GLU A 93 9.73 -4.71 24.18
N GLU A 94 10.71 -5.52 24.60
CA GLU A 94 11.74 -5.10 25.54
C GLU A 94 12.64 -4.03 24.92
N LEU A 95 13.10 -4.24 23.68
CA LEU A 95 13.87 -3.24 22.93
C LEU A 95 13.11 -1.91 22.80
N THR A 96 11.82 -1.96 22.48
CA THR A 96 10.98 -0.76 22.38
C THR A 96 10.87 -0.06 23.74
N THR A 97 10.69 -0.83 24.82
CA THR A 97 10.61 -0.29 26.18
C THR A 97 11.91 0.40 26.60
N ASP A 98 13.06 -0.18 26.26
CA ASP A 98 14.38 0.37 26.56
C ASP A 98 14.65 1.68 25.78
N LEU A 99 14.24 1.74 24.52
CA LEU A 99 14.30 2.97 23.71
C LEU A 99 13.39 4.07 24.26
N ILE A 100 12.18 3.73 24.73
CA ILE A 100 11.28 4.69 25.40
C ILE A 100 11.91 5.23 26.70
N LYS A 101 12.64 4.39 27.44
CA LYS A 101 13.38 4.82 28.64
C LYS A 101 14.61 5.68 28.31
N GLY A 102 15.06 5.69 27.06
CA GLY A 102 16.27 6.39 26.62
C GLY A 102 17.57 5.66 26.97
N SER A 103 17.55 4.33 27.14
CA SER A 103 18.78 3.58 27.39
C SER A 103 18.67 2.12 26.97
N ILE A 104 19.69 1.61 26.27
CA ILE A 104 19.83 0.19 25.96
C ILE A 104 21.07 -0.36 26.67
N LYS A 105 20.94 -1.55 27.25
CA LYS A 105 22.09 -2.31 27.74
C LYS A 105 22.64 -3.21 26.64
N ALA A 106 23.93 -3.07 26.32
CA ALA A 106 24.66 -3.96 25.43
C ALA A 106 25.86 -4.52 26.19
N ASP A 107 25.85 -5.83 26.46
CA ASP A 107 26.82 -6.50 27.33
C ASP A 107 26.89 -5.85 28.72
N ASP A 108 28.06 -5.34 29.11
CA ASP A 108 28.32 -4.60 30.34
C ASP A 108 28.12 -3.08 30.20
N THR A 109 27.80 -2.61 29.00
CA THR A 109 27.77 -1.20 28.64
C THR A 109 26.32 -0.69 28.58
N THR A 110 26.04 0.42 29.29
CA THR A 110 24.74 1.12 29.21
C THR A 110 24.86 2.30 28.28
N ILE A 111 24.12 2.25 27.17
CA ILE A 111 24.17 3.23 26.08
C ILE A 111 22.96 4.15 26.22
N GLN A 112 23.21 5.46 26.25
CA GLN A 112 22.19 6.50 26.36
C GLN A 112 21.62 6.83 24.98
N TYR A 113 20.29 6.95 24.92
CA TYR A 113 19.51 7.33 23.75
C TYR A 113 18.63 8.54 24.07
N GLU A 114 18.22 9.25 23.04
CA GLU A 114 17.04 10.11 23.17
C GLU A 114 15.79 9.21 23.32
N PRO A 115 14.97 9.41 24.37
CA PRO A 115 13.74 8.64 24.57
C PRO A 115 12.88 8.65 23.30
N SER A 116 12.57 7.47 22.78
CA SER A 116 11.87 7.33 21.51
C SER A 116 10.94 6.13 21.49
N ASP A 117 9.74 6.33 20.95
CA ASP A 117 8.76 5.28 20.72
C ASP A 117 8.81 4.88 19.24
N ILE A 118 9.67 3.91 18.93
CA ILE A 118 9.92 3.47 17.55
C ILE A 118 8.67 2.92 16.83
N LYS A 119 7.65 2.51 17.57
CA LYS A 119 6.38 2.04 17.00
C LYS A 119 5.60 3.15 16.29
N LYS A 120 5.76 4.39 16.78
CA LYS A 120 5.15 5.60 16.23
C LYS A 120 5.98 6.26 15.15
N PHE A 121 7.02 5.60 14.68
CA PHE A 121 7.86 6.16 13.64
C PHE A 121 7.18 6.03 12.27
N SER A 122 7.17 7.13 11.53
CA SER A 122 6.70 7.17 10.14
C SER A 122 7.60 6.31 9.25
N VAL A 123 7.06 5.27 8.65
CA VAL A 123 7.77 4.39 7.72
C VAL A 123 7.54 4.83 6.29
N HIS A 124 8.62 4.84 5.53
CA HIS A 124 8.61 5.07 4.08
C HIS A 124 9.02 3.79 3.38
N LEU A 125 8.27 3.41 2.35
CA LEU A 125 8.69 2.33 1.46
C LEU A 125 9.82 2.85 0.57
N SER A 126 11.02 2.32 0.78
CA SER A 126 12.21 2.68 0.03
C SER A 126 12.61 1.55 -0.91
N HIS A 127 12.96 1.91 -2.15
CA HIS A 127 13.56 1.04 -3.16
C HIS A 127 15.09 1.07 -3.14
N ARG A 128 15.69 1.76 -2.15
CA ARG A 128 17.13 2.01 -2.16
C ARG A 128 17.92 0.74 -1.89
N SER A 129 18.80 0.43 -2.84
CA SER A 129 19.79 -0.63 -2.82
C SER A 129 20.59 -0.60 -1.53
N THR A 130 20.53 -1.67 -0.73
CA THR A 130 21.69 -2.02 0.11
C THR A 130 22.87 -2.35 -0.80
N ALA A 131 24.11 -2.31 -0.29
CA ALA A 131 25.33 -2.52 -1.08
C ALA A 131 25.35 -3.85 -1.89
N SER A 132 24.49 -4.81 -1.54
CA SER A 132 24.15 -5.97 -2.36
C SER A 132 22.94 -5.67 -3.26
N GLY A 133 23.17 -5.21 -4.49
CA GLY A 133 22.15 -4.73 -5.45
C GLY A 133 21.09 -5.73 -5.93
N ASN A 134 20.31 -6.34 -5.03
CA ASN A 134 19.16 -7.19 -5.35
C ASN A 134 18.23 -7.44 -4.13
N SER A 135 18.19 -6.48 -3.20
CA SER A 135 17.47 -6.61 -1.94
C SER A 135 15.96 -6.31 -2.07
N PRO A 136 15.10 -6.97 -1.27
CA PRO A 136 13.66 -6.68 -1.22
C PRO A 136 13.37 -5.21 -0.91
N ALA A 137 12.17 -4.72 -1.21
CA ALA A 137 11.74 -3.40 -0.76
C ALA A 137 11.80 -3.31 0.78
N PHE A 138 12.16 -2.15 1.34
CA PHE A 138 12.25 -1.97 2.78
C PHE A 138 11.33 -0.86 3.24
N PHE A 139 10.61 -1.09 4.34
CA PHE A 139 10.16 0.03 5.15
C PHE A 139 11.35 0.54 5.95
N THR A 140 11.69 1.80 5.70
CA THR A 140 12.71 2.51 6.45
C THR A 140 12.07 3.63 7.25
N THR A 141 12.50 3.78 8.50
CA THR A 141 12.20 4.96 9.27
C THR A 141 13.41 5.41 10.06
N SER A 142 13.47 6.70 10.37
CA SER A 142 14.57 7.32 11.07
C SER A 142 14.09 8.44 11.97
N GLN A 143 14.62 8.51 13.19
CA GLN A 143 14.38 9.65 14.08
C GLN A 143 15.26 10.83 13.67
N THR A 144 14.67 12.01 13.48
CA THR A 144 15.44 13.24 13.30
C THR A 144 16.15 13.58 14.62
N LYS A 145 17.45 13.88 14.55
CA LYS A 145 18.31 14.33 15.64
C LYS A 145 17.70 15.58 16.30
N SER A 146 16.91 15.44 17.36
CA SER A 146 16.27 16.60 18.02
C SER A 146 17.16 17.28 19.05
N ASN A 147 18.17 16.60 19.60
CA ASN A 147 19.02 17.16 20.67
C ASN A 147 20.50 16.84 20.52
N ILE A 148 21.04 16.91 19.30
CA ILE A 148 22.49 16.82 19.12
C ILE A 148 23.09 18.22 19.35
N PRO A 149 23.96 18.42 20.36
CA PRO A 149 24.74 19.64 20.45
C PRO A 149 25.51 19.82 19.14
N ASP A 150 25.59 21.05 18.61
CA ASP A 150 26.39 21.41 17.41
C ASP A 150 27.82 20.82 17.40
N LYS A 151 28.31 20.38 18.58
CA LYS A 151 29.59 19.69 18.82
C LYS A 151 29.72 18.26 18.26
N TRP A 152 28.68 17.60 17.73
CA TRP A 152 28.84 16.20 17.29
C TRP A 152 29.60 15.98 15.99
N ASN A 153 29.67 16.97 15.11
CA ASN A 153 30.61 16.91 13.98
C ASN A 153 32.05 16.74 14.47
N ASN A 154 32.38 17.30 15.65
CA ASN A 154 33.71 17.16 16.26
C ASN A 154 33.92 15.78 16.91
N PHE A 155 32.87 15.01 17.23
CA PHE A 155 33.03 13.68 17.83
C PHE A 155 33.53 12.64 16.84
N TYR A 156 33.09 12.69 15.58
CA TYR A 156 33.59 11.80 14.54
C TYR A 156 35.10 11.93 14.35
N ASP A 157 35.62 13.15 14.45
CA ASP A 157 37.06 13.41 14.44
C ASP A 157 37.74 12.94 15.74
N SER A 158 37.07 13.08 16.90
CA SER A 158 37.63 12.69 18.21
C SER A 158 37.83 11.18 18.39
N VAL A 159 37.07 10.35 17.65
CA VAL A 159 37.16 8.89 17.69
C VAL A 159 38.02 8.31 16.58
N LYS A 160 38.71 9.16 15.81
CA LYS A 160 39.51 8.75 14.67
C LYS A 160 40.62 7.74 15.05
N SER A 161 41.20 7.88 16.25
CA SER A 161 42.20 6.93 16.77
C SER A 161 41.66 5.51 16.96
N ASP A 162 40.35 5.37 17.19
CA ASP A 162 39.70 4.10 17.48
C ASP A 162 39.22 3.41 16.19
N VAL A 163 38.96 4.17 15.12
CA VAL A 163 38.44 3.66 13.85
C VAL A 163 39.53 3.35 12.81
N ILE A 164 40.65 4.08 12.82
CA ILE A 164 41.81 3.78 11.93
C ILE A 164 42.30 2.33 12.09
N PRO A 165 42.46 1.77 13.31
CA PRO A 165 42.87 0.38 13.47
C PRO A 165 41.91 -0.64 12.86
N LEU A 166 40.65 -0.25 12.65
CA LEU A 166 39.62 -1.08 12.01
C LEU A 166 39.69 -1.03 10.47
N GLY A 167 40.61 -0.22 9.91
CA GLY A 167 40.75 -0.01 8.48
C GLY A 167 39.79 1.04 7.89
N CYS A 168 39.24 1.91 8.72
CA CYS A 168 38.31 2.97 8.31
C CYS A 168 38.91 4.36 8.53
N GLU A 169 38.68 5.29 7.62
CA GLU A 169 39.18 6.67 7.69
C GLU A 169 38.53 7.48 8.81
N ASP A 170 37.24 7.23 9.07
CA ASP A 170 36.45 7.88 10.11
C ASP A 170 35.32 6.98 10.64
N ALA A 171 34.59 7.47 11.65
CA ALA A 171 33.47 6.73 12.23
C ALA A 171 32.24 6.60 11.30
N PHE A 172 32.06 7.47 10.30
CA PHE A 172 30.99 7.28 9.30
C PHE A 172 31.29 6.09 8.40
N GLU A 173 32.53 5.99 7.93
CA GLU A 173 32.98 4.85 7.12
C GLU A 173 32.91 3.57 7.93
N ALA A 174 33.35 3.59 9.20
CA ALA A 174 33.22 2.44 10.10
C ALA A 174 31.76 2.01 10.25
N ILE A 175 30.84 2.93 10.55
CA ILE A 175 29.41 2.62 10.65
C ILE A 175 28.91 2.04 9.33
N LYS A 176 29.12 2.71 8.20
CA LYS A 176 28.65 2.27 6.88
C LYS A 176 29.16 0.87 6.53
N HIS A 177 30.46 0.63 6.75
CA HIS A 177 31.12 -0.64 6.47
C HIS A 177 30.59 -1.78 7.35
N PHE A 178 30.54 -1.55 8.67
CA PHE A 178 30.17 -2.60 9.63
C PHE A 178 28.66 -2.81 9.73
N PHE A 179 27.85 -1.80 9.40
CA PHE A 179 26.39 -1.90 9.42
C PHE A 179 25.82 -2.39 8.09
N ASP A 180 26.62 -2.42 7.02
CA ASP A 180 26.17 -2.73 5.66
C ASP A 180 24.96 -1.85 5.26
N TYR A 181 25.03 -0.58 5.67
CA TYR A 181 23.95 0.40 5.51
C TYR A 181 24.46 1.60 4.72
N SER A 182 24.30 1.51 3.40
CA SER A 182 24.88 2.43 2.41
C SER A 182 24.35 3.86 2.50
N ASP A 183 23.14 4.04 3.04
CA ASP A 183 22.43 5.32 3.14
C ASP A 183 22.91 6.19 4.31
N TYR A 184 23.77 5.66 5.20
CA TYR A 184 24.37 6.45 6.26
C TYR A 184 25.55 7.29 5.73
N GLY A 185 25.49 8.59 5.99
CA GLY A 185 26.54 9.52 5.58
C GLY A 185 26.65 10.73 6.49
N ARG A 186 27.62 11.59 6.18
CA ARG A 186 27.90 12.81 6.97
C ARG A 186 26.73 13.79 7.03
N SER A 187 25.84 13.76 6.04
CA SER A 187 24.62 14.56 5.99
C SER A 187 23.41 13.91 6.67
N SER A 188 23.54 12.69 7.21
CA SER A 188 22.44 12.00 7.88
C SER A 188 22.05 12.75 9.16
N ASN A 189 20.81 13.21 9.19
CA ASN A 189 20.20 13.92 10.32
C ASN A 189 19.50 12.97 11.30
N TYR A 190 19.86 11.68 11.31
CA TYR A 190 19.27 10.65 12.16
C TYR A 190 20.34 9.80 12.84
N ASP A 191 20.03 9.26 14.01
CA ASP A 191 20.89 8.42 14.85
C ASP A 191 20.26 7.04 15.15
N LEU A 192 19.04 6.81 14.69
CA LEU A 192 18.34 5.54 14.78
C LEU A 192 17.65 5.27 13.43
N ALA A 193 17.86 4.08 12.88
CA ALA A 193 17.23 3.61 11.66
C ALA A 193 16.60 2.23 11.88
N ILE A 194 15.45 2.00 11.27
CA ILE A 194 14.76 0.71 11.31
C ILE A 194 14.58 0.24 9.88
N ALA A 195 14.97 -1.00 9.60
CA ALA A 195 14.80 -1.66 8.32
C ALA A 195 13.89 -2.88 8.50
N ALA A 196 12.69 -2.81 7.93
CA ALA A 196 11.73 -3.92 7.88
C ALA A 196 11.57 -4.37 6.41
N PRO A 197 12.30 -5.42 5.98
CA PRO A 197 12.26 -5.90 4.60
C PRO A 197 10.90 -6.54 4.26
N VAL A 198 10.34 -6.23 3.09
CA VAL A 198 9.20 -6.94 2.54
C VAL A 198 9.71 -8.08 1.67
N TYR A 199 9.66 -9.31 2.16
CA TYR A 199 10.16 -10.48 1.44
C TYR A 199 9.27 -10.90 0.25
N GLY A 200 9.21 -10.08 -0.79
CA GLY A 200 8.52 -10.33 -2.05
C GLY A 200 9.10 -9.47 -3.17
N LYS A 201 9.43 -10.07 -4.32
CA LYS A 201 9.94 -9.35 -5.49
C LYS A 201 9.62 -10.06 -6.80
N VAL A 202 9.53 -9.31 -7.90
CA VAL A 202 9.71 -9.88 -9.24
C VAL A 202 11.20 -10.17 -9.40
N GLU A 203 11.54 -11.44 -9.51
CA GLU A 203 12.92 -11.92 -9.61
C GLU A 203 13.41 -11.91 -11.04
N GLU A 204 12.54 -12.27 -11.99
CA GLU A 204 12.88 -12.33 -13.40
C GLU A 204 11.67 -12.02 -14.27
N MET A 205 11.92 -11.39 -15.41
CA MET A 205 10.94 -11.17 -16.47
C MET A 205 11.59 -11.48 -17.82
N LYS A 206 11.09 -12.51 -18.49
CA LYS A 206 11.53 -12.95 -19.82
C LYS A 206 10.45 -12.66 -20.84
N LEU A 207 10.81 -11.91 -21.86
CA LEU A 207 9.94 -11.64 -23.00
C LEU A 207 10.23 -12.66 -24.10
N GLU A 208 9.22 -13.45 -24.45
CA GLU A 208 9.21 -14.35 -25.60
C GLU A 208 8.30 -13.76 -26.69
N ILE A 209 8.36 -14.32 -27.91
CA ILE A 209 7.68 -13.76 -29.10
C ILE A 209 6.16 -13.58 -28.89
N ARG A 210 5.49 -14.34 -28.02
CA ARG A 210 4.04 -14.15 -27.77
C ARG A 210 3.65 -14.27 -26.31
N LYS A 211 4.62 -14.17 -25.41
CA LYS A 211 4.41 -14.43 -23.98
C LYS A 211 5.42 -13.66 -23.15
N ALA A 212 4.99 -13.18 -22.00
CA ALA A 212 5.91 -12.80 -20.94
C ALA A 212 5.91 -13.90 -19.88
N ARG A 213 7.08 -14.45 -19.57
CA ARG A 213 7.28 -15.31 -18.40
C ARG A 213 7.81 -14.47 -17.26
N ILE A 214 7.02 -14.35 -16.20
CA ILE A 214 7.36 -13.55 -15.03
C ILE A 214 7.55 -14.49 -13.84
N THR A 215 8.69 -14.36 -13.17
CA THR A 215 9.05 -15.13 -11.98
C THR A 215 9.02 -14.20 -10.77
N VAL A 216 8.17 -14.51 -9.81
CA VAL A 216 8.03 -13.80 -8.54
C VAL A 216 8.56 -14.69 -7.42
N ARG A 217 9.45 -14.15 -6.58
CA ARG A 217 9.93 -14.80 -5.37
C ARG A 217 9.38 -14.09 -4.14
N TYR A 218 8.70 -14.81 -3.27
CA TYR A 218 8.10 -14.23 -2.06
C TYR A 218 8.11 -15.19 -0.88
N HIS A 219 8.07 -14.67 0.34
CA HIS A 219 8.02 -15.47 1.56
C HIS A 219 6.65 -16.13 1.70
N LYS A 220 6.59 -17.41 2.11
CA LYS A 220 5.35 -18.20 2.18
C LYS A 220 4.23 -17.59 3.04
N ASN A 221 4.60 -16.78 4.03
CA ASN A 221 3.67 -16.08 4.91
C ASN A 221 3.23 -14.69 4.39
N LEU A 222 3.72 -14.27 3.23
CA LEU A 222 3.28 -13.07 2.55
C LEU A 222 2.06 -13.42 1.66
N ASN A 223 0.88 -13.00 2.11
CA ASN A 223 -0.41 -13.39 1.51
C ASN A 223 -1.11 -12.21 0.82
N GLY A 224 -2.04 -12.55 -0.08
CA GLY A 224 -2.83 -11.55 -0.81
C GLY A 224 -2.00 -10.80 -1.83
N LEU A 225 -1.06 -11.49 -2.47
CA LEU A 225 -0.22 -10.88 -3.50
C LEU A 225 -0.95 -10.75 -4.84
N TYR A 226 -0.65 -9.68 -5.57
CA TYR A 226 -1.08 -9.49 -6.95
C TYR A 226 0.10 -9.06 -7.80
N LEU A 227 0.24 -9.64 -8.98
CA LEU A 227 1.18 -9.16 -9.97
C LEU A 227 0.43 -8.35 -11.01
N HIS A 228 0.87 -7.12 -11.21
CA HIS A 228 0.43 -6.27 -12.29
C HIS A 228 1.47 -6.29 -13.41
N TYR A 229 1.07 -6.74 -14.58
CA TYR A 229 1.88 -6.72 -15.78
C TYR A 229 1.30 -5.69 -16.74
N LYS A 230 2.10 -4.70 -17.12
CA LYS A 230 1.75 -3.68 -18.10
C LYS A 230 2.62 -3.84 -19.34
N ARG A 231 2.02 -3.63 -20.49
CA ARG A 231 2.72 -3.47 -21.76
C ARG A 231 2.29 -2.18 -22.44
N TYR A 232 3.27 -1.43 -22.93
CA TYR A 232 3.04 -0.15 -23.60
C TYR A 232 4.01 0.04 -24.76
N ASN A 233 3.62 0.88 -25.71
CA ASN A 233 4.48 1.29 -26.81
C ASN A 233 5.46 2.37 -26.31
N GLN A 234 6.76 2.13 -26.46
CA GLN A 234 7.81 3.07 -26.03
C GLN A 234 7.71 4.42 -26.73
N LEU A 235 7.18 4.45 -27.97
CA LEU A 235 7.03 5.67 -28.76
C LEU A 235 5.79 6.50 -28.35
N GLN A 236 4.84 5.89 -27.63
CA GLN A 236 3.58 6.49 -27.20
C GLN A 236 3.29 6.04 -25.76
N SER A 237 3.99 6.64 -24.79
CA SER A 237 3.89 6.27 -23.37
C SER A 237 2.50 6.45 -22.75
N SER A 238 1.57 7.14 -23.42
CA SER A 238 0.17 7.28 -23.02
C SER A 238 -0.70 6.07 -23.38
N ASP A 239 -0.26 5.23 -24.32
CA ASP A 239 -1.07 4.16 -24.88
C ASP A 239 -0.66 2.85 -24.21
N ILE A 240 -1.13 2.66 -22.97
CA ILE A 240 -1.08 1.37 -22.30
C ILE A 240 -1.95 0.42 -23.13
N GLN A 241 -1.31 -0.50 -23.84
CA GLN A 241 -2.03 -1.41 -24.73
C GLN A 241 -2.60 -2.61 -23.99
N GLN A 242 -2.00 -3.02 -22.87
CA GLN A 242 -2.48 -4.17 -22.14
C GLN A 242 -2.10 -4.14 -20.65
N VAL A 243 -3.09 -4.45 -19.82
CA VAL A 243 -2.95 -4.66 -18.39
C VAL A 243 -3.43 -6.06 -18.02
N CYS A 244 -2.54 -6.84 -17.40
CA CYS A 244 -2.87 -8.12 -16.81
C CYS A 244 -2.63 -8.07 -15.31
N VAL A 245 -3.60 -8.56 -14.55
CA VAL A 245 -3.48 -8.73 -13.11
C VAL A 245 -3.58 -10.21 -12.84
N PHE A 246 -2.57 -10.72 -12.16
CA PHE A 246 -2.52 -12.11 -11.72
C PHE A 246 -2.66 -12.13 -10.20
N ALA A 247 -3.59 -12.93 -9.69
CA ALA A 247 -3.70 -13.17 -8.26
C ALA A 247 -2.70 -14.24 -7.82
N GLN A 248 -2.23 -14.14 -6.57
CA GLN A 248 -1.39 -15.18 -5.96
C GLN A 248 -1.97 -16.58 -6.20
N ASN A 249 -1.12 -17.50 -6.68
CA ASN A 249 -1.45 -18.86 -7.11
C ASN A 249 -2.06 -19.03 -8.51
N GLU A 250 -2.22 -17.95 -9.29
CA GLU A 250 -2.51 -18.07 -10.73
C GLU A 250 -1.21 -18.36 -11.48
N GLY A 251 -0.97 -19.63 -11.85
CA GLY A 251 0.25 -20.08 -12.51
C GLY A 251 0.91 -21.26 -11.79
N ILE A 252 2.21 -21.45 -12.00
CA ILE A 252 2.97 -22.53 -11.35
C ILE A 252 3.63 -21.98 -10.09
N THR A 253 3.34 -22.57 -8.94
CA THR A 253 4.00 -22.23 -7.68
C THR A 253 4.87 -23.40 -7.21
N LYS A 254 6.14 -23.11 -6.93
CA LYS A 254 7.10 -24.05 -6.36
C LYS A 254 7.56 -23.56 -4.99
N ASN A 255 7.59 -24.46 -4.02
CA ASN A 255 8.06 -24.15 -2.67
C ASN A 255 9.57 -24.37 -2.56
N GLU A 256 10.27 -23.41 -1.98
CA GLU A 256 11.72 -23.40 -1.73
C GLU A 256 12.01 -22.92 -0.30
N GLY A 257 11.81 -23.83 0.67
CA GLY A 257 12.02 -23.54 2.09
C GLY A 257 10.99 -22.54 2.62
N ASP A 258 11.46 -21.36 3.03
CA ASP A 258 10.59 -20.26 3.50
C ASP A 258 10.04 -19.39 2.37
N PHE A 259 10.48 -19.62 1.14
CA PHE A 259 10.08 -18.86 -0.04
C PHE A 259 9.27 -19.71 -1.01
N ASN A 260 8.39 -19.05 -1.73
CA ASN A 260 7.68 -19.59 -2.88
C ASN A 260 8.18 -18.89 -4.13
N ILE A 261 8.28 -19.66 -5.22
CA ILE A 261 8.54 -19.19 -6.58
C ILE A 261 7.25 -19.31 -7.35
N TRP A 262 6.70 -18.18 -7.76
CA TRP A 262 5.47 -18.08 -8.54
C TRP A 262 5.81 -17.66 -9.96
N GLN A 263 5.59 -18.58 -10.89
CA GLN A 263 5.82 -18.38 -12.31
C GLN A 263 4.49 -18.19 -13.02
N ILE A 264 4.42 -17.10 -13.78
CA ILE A 264 3.25 -16.69 -14.53
C ILE A 264 3.63 -16.63 -16.00
N GLU A 265 2.79 -17.18 -16.85
CA GLU A 265 2.80 -16.93 -18.28
C GLU A 265 1.68 -15.97 -18.61
N ALA A 266 2.03 -14.75 -19.00
CA ALA A 266 1.08 -13.80 -19.55
C ALA A 266 1.03 -14.02 -21.07
N ASP A 267 -0.06 -14.62 -21.54
CA ASP A 267 -0.32 -14.76 -22.98
C ASP A 267 -0.54 -13.38 -23.61
N ASP A 268 0.06 -13.20 -24.78
CA ASP A 268 -0.06 -12.00 -25.58
C ASP A 268 -1.30 -12.12 -26.48
N LEU A 269 -2.25 -11.19 -26.33
CA LEU A 269 -3.41 -11.13 -27.20
C LEU A 269 -2.98 -10.51 -28.54
N ASP A 270 -2.66 -11.40 -29.48
CA ASP A 270 -2.49 -11.18 -30.92
C ASP A 270 -1.57 -10.03 -31.37
N LEU A 271 -0.28 -10.35 -31.59
CA LEU A 271 0.70 -9.44 -32.20
C LEU A 271 0.72 -9.48 -33.72
N SER A 272 -0.38 -9.84 -34.38
CA SER A 272 -0.40 -9.80 -35.85
C SER A 272 -0.23 -8.35 -36.34
N GLY A 273 0.98 -8.00 -36.78
CA GLY A 273 1.25 -6.79 -37.57
C GLY A 273 2.07 -5.65 -36.92
N GLN A 274 2.62 -5.79 -35.71
CA GLN A 274 3.45 -4.73 -35.08
C GLN A 274 4.89 -5.19 -34.81
N SER A 275 5.86 -4.27 -34.92
CA SER A 275 7.28 -4.55 -34.61
C SER A 275 7.52 -4.64 -33.10
N TYR A 276 8.12 -5.74 -32.65
CA TYR A 276 8.48 -6.00 -31.25
C TYR A 276 9.40 -4.97 -30.63
N GLU A 277 10.19 -4.28 -31.46
CA GLU A 277 11.25 -3.36 -31.03
C GLU A 277 10.71 -2.09 -30.34
N ASN A 278 9.43 -1.78 -30.52
CA ASN A 278 8.81 -0.57 -29.98
C ASN A 278 8.04 -0.79 -28.67
N PHE A 279 8.14 -1.97 -28.05
CA PHE A 279 7.38 -2.28 -26.83
C PHE A 279 8.25 -2.28 -25.58
N ALA A 280 7.71 -1.76 -24.49
CA ALA A 280 8.24 -1.93 -23.16
C ALA A 280 7.22 -2.66 -22.28
N CYS A 281 7.74 -3.29 -21.23
CA CYS A 281 6.97 -4.08 -20.30
C CYS A 281 7.39 -3.72 -18.88
N GLU A 282 6.41 -3.70 -17.99
CA GLU A 282 6.59 -3.43 -16.57
C GLU A 282 5.85 -4.49 -15.77
N ALA A 283 6.44 -4.91 -14.65
CA ALA A 283 5.84 -5.85 -13.72
C ALA A 283 5.95 -5.32 -12.29
N GLU A 284 4.81 -5.14 -11.62
CA GLU A 284 4.72 -4.61 -10.27
C GLU A 284 4.06 -5.63 -9.35
N LEU A 285 4.68 -5.91 -8.21
CA LEU A 285 4.13 -6.80 -7.19
C LEU A 285 3.45 -5.99 -6.10
N PHE A 286 2.23 -6.36 -5.78
CA PHE A 286 1.36 -5.72 -4.81
C PHE A 286 0.97 -6.69 -3.71
N SER A 287 0.73 -6.16 -2.50
CA SER A 287 0.26 -6.93 -1.35
C SER A 287 -1.02 -6.30 -0.82
N LYS A 288 -2.14 -7.03 -0.84
CA LYS A 288 -3.46 -6.53 -0.41
C LYS A 288 -3.43 -5.90 0.98
N PRO A 289 -2.87 -6.57 2.01
CA PRO A 289 -2.86 -6.02 3.37
C PRO A 289 -1.99 -4.76 3.52
N LEU A 290 -0.90 -4.65 2.75
CA LEU A 290 -0.02 -3.47 2.78
C LEU A 290 -0.60 -2.33 1.94
N ASN A 291 -1.23 -2.64 0.81
CA ASN A 291 -1.89 -1.65 -0.05
C ASN A 291 -3.11 -1.02 0.63
N SER A 292 -3.85 -1.77 1.46
CA SER A 292 -4.96 -1.21 2.22
C SER A 292 -4.51 -0.20 3.28
N LEU A 293 -3.29 -0.32 3.80
CA LEU A 293 -2.71 0.67 4.72
C LEU A 293 -2.29 1.94 3.97
N ILE A 294 -1.65 1.79 2.80
CA ILE A 294 -1.17 2.92 1.99
C ILE A 294 -2.32 3.78 1.40
N SER A 295 -3.56 3.24 1.40
CA SER A 295 -4.90 3.83 1.14
C SER A 295 -5.14 4.84 0.00
N ASP A 296 -4.13 5.36 -0.71
CA ASP A 296 -4.30 6.13 -1.96
C ASP A 296 -3.73 5.42 -3.20
N LEU A 297 -3.06 4.28 -3.03
CA LEU A 297 -2.98 3.25 -4.09
C LEU A 297 -4.34 2.58 -4.34
N SER A 298 -5.35 2.89 -3.51
CA SER A 298 -6.75 2.54 -3.73
C SER A 298 -7.26 3.03 -5.08
N ARG A 299 -6.74 4.13 -5.66
CA ARG A 299 -7.22 4.54 -6.98
C ARG A 299 -6.79 3.56 -8.08
N LEU A 300 -5.60 2.97 -8.00
CA LEU A 300 -5.09 2.02 -9.00
C LEU A 300 -5.55 0.58 -8.74
N VAL A 301 -5.66 0.14 -7.49
CA VAL A 301 -6.11 -1.22 -7.14
C VAL A 301 -7.64 -1.35 -7.21
N THR A 302 -8.40 -0.29 -6.89
CA THR A 302 -9.86 -0.27 -7.13
C THR A 302 -10.16 -0.22 -8.63
N GLU A 303 -9.32 0.43 -9.45
CA GLU A 303 -9.40 0.36 -10.92
C GLU A 303 -9.05 -1.06 -11.45
N LEU A 304 -8.12 -1.78 -10.82
CA LEU A 304 -7.71 -3.15 -11.23
C LEU A 304 -8.65 -4.27 -10.75
N ILE A 305 -9.33 -4.10 -9.60
CA ILE A 305 -10.37 -5.03 -9.11
C ILE A 305 -11.72 -4.79 -9.81
N ALA A 306 -12.00 -3.55 -10.25
CA ALA A 306 -13.18 -3.24 -11.02
C ALA A 306 -13.16 -3.85 -12.44
N GLU A 307 -12.00 -4.02 -13.08
CA GLU A 307 -11.95 -4.32 -14.52
C GLU A 307 -11.82 -5.78 -14.95
N LYS A 308 -11.52 -6.77 -14.08
CA LYS A 308 -11.33 -8.17 -14.56
C LYS A 308 -12.24 -9.25 -13.98
N LYS A 309 -13.11 -8.95 -13.01
CA LYS A 309 -14.15 -9.91 -12.56
C LYS A 309 -15.57 -9.37 -12.40
N MET A 310 -15.81 -8.05 -12.48
CA MET A 310 -17.20 -7.55 -12.65
C MET A 310 -17.66 -7.64 -14.11
N LEU A 311 -16.73 -7.50 -15.06
CA LEU A 311 -17.05 -7.38 -16.48
C LEU A 311 -17.34 -8.70 -17.20
N GLU A 312 -16.99 -9.86 -16.62
CA GLU A 312 -17.43 -11.14 -17.19
C GLU A 312 -18.83 -11.57 -16.74
N THR A 313 -19.33 -11.13 -15.57
CA THR A 313 -20.56 -11.67 -14.97
C THR A 313 -21.26 -10.74 -13.96
N ASN A 314 -21.59 -9.48 -14.30
CA ASN A 314 -22.72 -8.81 -13.64
C ASN A 314 -24.00 -8.94 -14.49
N PRO A 315 -24.80 -10.02 -14.31
CA PRO A 315 -26.10 -10.17 -14.97
C PRO A 315 -26.98 -8.95 -14.85
N LEU A 316 -26.93 -8.23 -13.72
CA LEU A 316 -27.75 -7.05 -13.50
C LEU A 316 -27.32 -5.91 -14.43
N ALA A 317 -26.02 -5.64 -14.58
CA ALA A 317 -25.54 -4.62 -15.51
C ALA A 317 -25.89 -4.97 -16.97
N LYS A 318 -25.67 -6.24 -17.36
CA LYS A 318 -26.00 -6.72 -18.71
C LYS A 318 -27.50 -6.63 -19.03
N ILE A 319 -28.37 -6.89 -18.05
CA ILE A 319 -29.82 -6.78 -18.21
C ILE A 319 -30.25 -5.31 -18.16
N PHE A 320 -29.72 -4.52 -17.23
CA PHE A 320 -30.02 -3.10 -17.06
C PHE A 320 -29.71 -2.29 -18.33
N ALA A 321 -28.63 -2.62 -19.04
CA ALA A 321 -28.28 -2.05 -20.34
C ALA A 321 -29.42 -2.06 -21.37
N LYS A 322 -30.32 -3.06 -21.28
CA LYS A 322 -31.47 -3.21 -22.18
C LYS A 322 -32.61 -2.24 -21.86
N PHE A 323 -32.66 -1.74 -20.62
CA PHE A 323 -33.69 -0.83 -20.14
C PHE A 323 -33.21 0.63 -20.12
N CYS A 324 -31.93 0.84 -19.79
CA CYS A 324 -31.31 2.16 -19.76
C CYS A 324 -29.97 2.08 -20.51
N PRO A 325 -29.90 2.57 -21.76
CA PRO A 325 -28.65 2.67 -22.49
C PRO A 325 -27.60 3.45 -21.71
N ILE A 326 -26.33 3.06 -21.83
CA ILE A 326 -25.22 3.66 -21.08
C ILE A 326 -25.18 5.17 -21.22
N ASP A 327 -25.32 5.71 -22.44
CA ASP A 327 -25.29 7.15 -22.68
C ASP A 327 -26.40 7.87 -21.92
N GLN A 328 -27.56 7.23 -21.79
CA GLN A 328 -28.68 7.76 -21.03
C GLN A 328 -28.40 7.69 -19.53
N PHE A 329 -27.85 6.58 -19.04
CA PHE A 329 -27.46 6.40 -17.65
C PHE A 329 -26.38 7.41 -17.22
N THR A 330 -25.32 7.57 -18.02
CA THR A 330 -24.27 8.58 -17.82
C THR A 330 -24.85 9.98 -17.85
N LYS A 331 -25.73 10.31 -18.80
CA LYS A 331 -26.41 11.62 -18.85
C LYS A 331 -27.23 11.88 -17.60
N MET A 332 -27.90 10.87 -17.04
CA MET A 332 -28.69 11.00 -15.82
C MET A 332 -27.83 11.28 -14.58
N LEU A 333 -26.60 10.76 -14.53
CA LEU A 333 -25.66 11.01 -13.43
C LEU A 333 -24.89 12.33 -13.59
N VAL A 334 -24.48 12.67 -14.81
CA VAL A 334 -23.66 13.86 -15.11
C VAL A 334 -24.51 15.12 -15.20
N ASN A 335 -25.75 14.99 -15.69
CA ASN A 335 -26.66 16.11 -15.93
C ASN A 335 -28.09 15.77 -15.46
N PRO A 336 -28.32 15.74 -14.13
CA PRO A 336 -29.60 15.33 -13.56
C PRO A 336 -30.78 16.28 -13.91
N THR A 337 -30.52 17.46 -14.46
CA THR A 337 -31.54 18.49 -14.78
C THR A 337 -32.15 18.35 -16.18
N ASN A 338 -31.55 17.57 -17.09
CA ASN A 338 -31.91 17.55 -18.52
C ASN A 338 -32.54 16.25 -19.03
N VAL A 339 -32.90 15.32 -18.15
CA VAL A 339 -33.42 14.01 -18.58
C VAL A 339 -34.93 13.97 -18.40
N GLY A 340 -35.65 14.18 -19.51
CA GLY A 340 -37.11 14.18 -19.59
C GLY A 340 -37.73 12.82 -19.28
N ILE A 341 -37.82 12.47 -17.99
CA ILE A 341 -38.61 11.34 -17.51
C ILE A 341 -40.04 11.84 -17.31
N SER A 342 -40.82 11.79 -18.39
CA SER A 342 -42.13 12.43 -18.54
C SER A 342 -43.26 11.85 -17.66
N ASN A 343 -43.03 10.79 -16.89
CA ASN A 343 -44.10 10.07 -16.17
C ASN A 343 -44.02 10.09 -14.64
N PHE A 344 -42.96 10.65 -14.03
CA PHE A 344 -42.84 10.79 -12.57
C PHE A 344 -42.45 12.23 -12.21
N LYS A 345 -43.22 12.89 -11.35
CA LYS A 345 -42.91 14.23 -10.80
C LYS A 345 -41.80 14.15 -9.74
N LEU A 346 -40.62 13.66 -10.10
CA LEU A 346 -39.45 13.67 -9.20
C LEU A 346 -38.69 14.99 -9.36
N SER A 347 -38.17 15.51 -8.24
CA SER A 347 -37.25 16.66 -8.32
C SER A 347 -35.89 16.22 -8.87
N GLU A 348 -35.08 17.16 -9.34
CA GLU A 348 -33.74 16.89 -9.88
C GLU A 348 -32.86 16.14 -8.86
N THR A 349 -32.97 16.53 -7.60
CA THR A 349 -32.27 15.89 -6.47
C THR A 349 -32.74 14.45 -6.25
N ASP A 350 -34.06 14.21 -6.21
CA ASP A 350 -34.60 12.86 -6.03
C ASP A 350 -34.21 11.94 -7.21
N ASN A 351 -34.17 12.50 -8.42
CA ASN A 351 -33.72 11.77 -9.59
C ASN A 351 -32.23 11.45 -9.51
N PHE A 352 -31.40 12.39 -9.07
CA PHE A 352 -29.97 12.17 -8.91
C PHE A 352 -29.70 11.07 -7.86
N GLU A 353 -30.34 11.15 -6.69
CA GLU A 353 -30.24 10.12 -5.64
C GLU A 353 -30.61 8.73 -6.14
N ARG A 354 -31.76 8.61 -6.84
CA ARG A 354 -32.23 7.34 -7.39
C ARG A 354 -31.23 6.75 -8.39
N VAL A 355 -30.65 7.58 -9.25
CA VAL A 355 -29.71 7.11 -10.28
C VAL A 355 -28.35 6.79 -9.67
N THR A 356 -27.93 7.53 -8.64
CA THR A 356 -26.79 7.15 -7.81
C THR A 356 -27.02 5.80 -7.14
N GLN A 357 -28.22 5.51 -6.62
CA GLN A 357 -28.54 4.19 -6.07
C GLN A 357 -28.33 3.07 -7.12
N TRP A 358 -28.77 3.29 -8.37
CA TRP A 358 -28.54 2.34 -9.46
C TRP A 358 -27.03 2.12 -9.70
N LEU A 359 -26.23 3.18 -9.66
CA LEU A 359 -24.77 3.08 -9.78
C LEU A 359 -24.18 2.15 -8.72
N PHE A 360 -24.55 2.31 -7.45
CA PHE A 360 -24.11 1.44 -6.37
C PHE A 360 -24.61 -0.01 -6.55
N SER A 361 -25.86 -0.21 -6.95
CA SER A 361 -26.39 -1.55 -7.23
C SER A 361 -25.69 -2.27 -8.37
N LEU A 362 -25.31 -1.54 -9.43
CA LEU A 362 -24.49 -2.08 -10.51
C LEU A 362 -23.06 -2.45 -10.06
N HIS A 363 -22.60 -1.93 -8.92
CA HIS A 363 -21.33 -2.30 -8.27
C HIS A 363 -21.52 -3.33 -7.15
N GLY A 364 -22.68 -3.98 -7.06
CA GLY A 364 -22.93 -5.07 -6.13
C GLY A 364 -23.34 -4.63 -4.72
N PHE A 365 -23.67 -3.35 -4.53
CA PHE A 365 -24.23 -2.87 -3.27
C PHE A 365 -25.75 -3.09 -3.22
N GLN A 366 -26.23 -3.46 -2.05
CA GLN A 366 -27.65 -3.44 -1.71
C GLN A 366 -27.98 -2.02 -1.23
N GLY A 367 -28.58 -1.23 -2.12
CA GLY A 367 -28.91 0.17 -1.86
C GLY A 367 -30.35 0.35 -1.39
N ILE A 368 -30.56 1.14 -0.34
CA ILE A 368 -31.87 1.64 0.11
C ILE A 368 -31.87 3.15 -0.08
N TRP A 369 -32.79 3.66 -0.89
CA TRP A 369 -33.07 5.09 -1.00
C TRP A 369 -34.06 5.48 0.10
N LEU A 370 -33.67 6.44 0.95
CA LEU A 370 -34.48 6.85 2.10
C LEU A 370 -35.54 7.89 1.71
N GLY A 371 -35.23 8.74 0.73
CA GLY A 371 -36.08 9.86 0.34
C GLY A 371 -36.30 10.87 1.48
N LYS A 372 -36.98 11.97 1.15
CA LYS A 372 -37.12 13.14 2.04
C LYS A 372 -37.80 12.85 3.39
N ASP A 373 -38.63 11.82 3.45
CA ASP A 373 -39.39 11.48 4.65
C ASP A 373 -38.58 10.68 5.68
N TYR A 374 -37.49 10.02 5.26
CA TYR A 374 -36.71 9.12 6.11
C TYR A 374 -35.19 9.39 6.09
N GLU A 375 -34.72 10.40 5.35
CA GLU A 375 -33.30 10.77 5.26
C GLU A 375 -32.70 11.24 6.60
N LYS A 376 -33.53 11.67 7.56
CA LYS A 376 -33.07 12.28 8.82
C LYS A 376 -33.16 11.30 9.99
N ILE A 377 -32.06 11.19 10.75
CA ILE A 377 -32.10 10.51 12.04
C ILE A 377 -32.77 11.43 13.04
N THR A 378 -33.89 10.99 13.61
CA THR A 378 -34.58 11.69 14.69
C THR A 378 -34.15 11.10 16.03
N ASP A 379 -33.58 11.95 16.89
CA ASP A 379 -33.39 11.57 18.29
C ASP A 379 -34.73 11.63 19.06
N ALA A 380 -34.75 11.10 20.29
CA ALA A 380 -35.94 11.14 21.16
C ALA A 380 -36.45 12.57 21.47
N ARG A 381 -35.70 13.61 21.09
CA ARG A 381 -36.02 15.03 21.27
C ARG A 381 -36.42 15.72 19.95
N LYS A 382 -36.59 14.97 18.86
CA LYS A 382 -36.91 15.45 17.51
C LYS A 382 -35.93 16.51 16.97
N ARG A 383 -34.67 16.51 17.43
CA ARG A 383 -33.63 17.33 16.82
C ARG A 383 -33.07 16.58 15.62
N THR A 384 -33.01 17.27 14.48
CA THR A 384 -32.50 16.72 13.21
C THR A 384 -31.27 17.51 12.80
N ASP A 385 -30.08 16.91 12.94
CA ASP A 385 -28.82 17.54 12.49
C ASP A 385 -28.07 16.70 11.44
N GLU A 386 -28.44 15.44 11.23
CA GLU A 386 -27.70 14.53 10.35
C GLU A 386 -28.67 13.82 9.39
N SER A 387 -28.39 13.94 8.09
CA SER A 387 -29.17 13.28 7.03
C SER A 387 -28.29 12.43 6.12
N VAL A 388 -28.86 11.35 5.59
CA VAL A 388 -28.24 10.49 4.58
C VAL A 388 -29.29 10.16 3.53
N ASP A 389 -28.87 10.16 2.27
CA ASP A 389 -29.82 10.01 1.16
C ASP A 389 -29.96 8.53 0.77
N LEU A 390 -28.84 7.79 0.78
CA LEU A 390 -28.79 6.36 0.50
C LEU A 390 -28.01 5.58 1.56
N LEU A 391 -28.51 4.38 1.89
CA LEU A 391 -27.77 3.35 2.62
C LEU A 391 -27.35 2.26 1.63
N CYS A 392 -26.05 2.06 1.45
CA CYS A 392 -25.53 1.09 0.48
C CYS A 392 -24.67 0.05 1.20
N TYR A 393 -25.17 -1.19 1.32
CA TYR A 393 -24.45 -2.28 1.99
C TYR A 393 -23.76 -3.22 0.99
N SER A 394 -22.53 -3.60 1.27
CA SER A 394 -21.82 -4.67 0.57
C SER A 394 -21.38 -5.74 1.57
N GLU A 395 -22.01 -6.92 1.48
CA GLU A 395 -21.62 -8.11 2.26
C GLU A 395 -20.19 -8.54 1.94
N LYS A 396 -19.81 -8.48 0.65
CA LYS A 396 -18.48 -8.86 0.16
C LYS A 396 -17.38 -7.97 0.76
N GLU A 397 -17.62 -6.67 0.82
CA GLU A 397 -16.65 -5.70 1.33
C GLU A 397 -16.83 -5.44 2.84
N LYS A 398 -17.80 -6.12 3.49
CA LYS A 398 -18.23 -5.90 4.88
C LYS A 398 -18.35 -4.41 5.22
N ALA A 399 -18.97 -3.66 4.30
CA ALA A 399 -19.01 -2.20 4.36
C ALA A 399 -20.43 -1.65 4.19
N LEU A 400 -20.79 -0.66 5.02
CA LEU A 400 -21.99 0.15 4.91
C LEU A 400 -21.58 1.57 4.45
N ALA A 401 -21.86 1.90 3.20
CA ALA A 401 -21.70 3.24 2.68
C ALA A 401 -22.91 4.10 3.03
N LEU A 402 -22.66 5.23 3.70
CA LEU A 402 -23.63 6.29 3.96
C LEU A 402 -23.44 7.34 2.89
N VAL A 403 -24.39 7.43 1.95
CA VAL A 403 -24.21 8.25 0.74
C VAL A 403 -25.08 9.49 0.80
N ASN A 404 -24.45 10.65 0.63
CA ASN A 404 -25.09 11.93 0.44
C ASN A 404 -24.92 12.42 -1.00
N CYS A 405 -26.00 12.68 -1.70
CA CYS A 405 -26.05 13.13 -3.08
C CYS A 405 -26.16 14.66 -3.15
N LYS A 406 -25.35 15.28 -4.00
CA LYS A 406 -25.35 16.73 -4.25
C LYS A 406 -25.36 17.00 -5.75
N THR A 407 -26.31 17.81 -6.19
CA THR A 407 -26.33 18.34 -7.57
C THR A 407 -25.43 19.57 -7.74
N SER A 408 -24.76 20.00 -6.66
CA SER A 408 -23.81 21.11 -6.56
C SER A 408 -22.49 20.65 -5.92
N VAL A 409 -21.45 21.49 -5.99
CA VAL A 409 -20.20 21.26 -5.26
C VAL A 409 -20.50 21.26 -3.74
N PRO A 410 -20.07 20.24 -2.97
CA PRO A 410 -20.22 20.24 -1.52
C PRO A 410 -19.27 21.25 -0.87
N ASP A 411 -19.61 21.68 0.34
CA ASP A 411 -18.76 22.52 1.20
C ASP A 411 -18.24 21.71 2.41
N GLU A 412 -17.40 22.32 3.23
CA GLU A 412 -16.82 21.67 4.42
C GLU A 412 -17.87 21.24 5.44
N LYS A 413 -18.98 21.98 5.55
CA LYS A 413 -20.08 21.61 6.45
C LYS A 413 -20.70 20.28 6.04
N HIS A 414 -20.82 20.01 4.73
CA HIS A 414 -21.30 18.72 4.26
C HIS A 414 -20.36 17.58 4.64
N ILE A 415 -19.04 17.80 4.57
CA ILE A 415 -18.03 16.83 4.99
C ILE A 415 -18.16 16.53 6.48
N ASP A 416 -18.23 17.57 7.31
CA ASP A 416 -18.34 17.42 8.77
C ASP A 416 -19.59 16.65 9.16
N LEU A 417 -20.74 16.94 8.52
CA LEU A 417 -21.99 16.23 8.76
C LEU A 417 -21.90 14.75 8.38
N ALA A 418 -21.34 14.43 7.21
CA ALA A 418 -21.17 13.05 6.75
C ALA A 418 -20.25 12.26 7.69
N LYS A 419 -19.14 12.88 8.11
CA LYS A 419 -18.20 12.29 9.08
C LYS A 419 -18.85 12.01 10.43
N ASN A 420 -19.55 12.99 10.99
CA ASN A 420 -20.18 12.86 12.30
C ASN A 420 -21.23 11.74 12.31
N LEU A 421 -22.04 11.68 11.25
CA LEU A 421 -23.01 10.62 11.05
C LEU A 421 -22.34 9.24 10.94
N ALA A 422 -21.28 9.11 10.14
CA ALA A 422 -20.55 7.85 10.01
C ALA A 422 -19.91 7.39 11.34
N ASN A 423 -19.35 8.32 12.12
CA ASN A 423 -18.78 8.00 13.44
C ASN A 423 -19.86 7.46 14.40
N LYS A 424 -21.04 8.09 14.40
CA LYS A 424 -22.17 7.66 15.23
C LYS A 424 -22.66 6.27 14.83
N ILE A 425 -22.97 6.06 13.56
CA ILE A 425 -23.43 4.75 13.06
C ILE A 425 -22.37 3.68 13.26
N SER A 426 -21.07 4.00 13.12
CA SER A 426 -19.97 3.07 13.40
C SER A 426 -19.99 2.52 14.81
N GLN A 427 -20.36 3.34 15.81
CA GLN A 427 -20.49 2.87 17.18
C GLN A 427 -21.68 1.94 17.34
N ASP A 428 -22.81 2.26 16.71
CA ASP A 428 -24.05 1.47 16.79
C ASP A 428 -23.90 0.08 16.14
N VAL A 429 -23.06 -0.05 15.11
CA VAL A 429 -22.85 -1.32 14.37
C VAL A 429 -21.51 -1.99 14.67
N LYS A 430 -20.77 -1.53 15.68
CA LYS A 430 -19.42 -2.01 16.00
C LYS A 430 -19.35 -3.52 16.20
N ASP A 431 -20.33 -4.09 16.89
CA ASP A 431 -20.39 -5.53 17.22
C ASP A 431 -20.68 -6.42 15.99
N LEU A 432 -21.11 -5.82 14.86
CA LEU A 432 -21.40 -6.53 13.62
C LEU A 432 -20.16 -6.69 12.73
N GLY A 433 -19.02 -6.10 13.10
CA GLY A 433 -17.79 -6.16 12.30
C GLY A 433 -17.92 -5.47 10.92
N ILE A 434 -18.85 -4.52 10.79
CA ILE A 434 -19.11 -3.78 9.55
C ILE A 434 -18.36 -2.44 9.60
N ARG A 435 -17.65 -2.11 8.52
CA ARG A 435 -17.03 -0.80 8.33
C ARG A 435 -18.05 0.20 7.79
N VAL A 436 -18.20 1.35 8.43
CA VAL A 436 -19.06 2.44 7.93
C VAL A 436 -18.22 3.44 7.15
N VAL A 437 -18.69 3.84 5.97
CA VAL A 437 -17.95 4.72 5.04
C VAL A 437 -18.84 5.91 4.64
N PRO A 438 -18.49 7.15 5.02
CA PRO A 438 -19.21 8.32 4.54
C PRO A 438 -18.77 8.67 3.11
N ILE A 439 -19.75 8.80 2.21
CA ILE A 439 -19.52 9.13 0.79
C ILE A 439 -20.42 10.31 0.39
N ILE A 440 -19.84 11.32 -0.25
CA ILE A 440 -20.58 12.39 -0.93
C ILE A 440 -20.47 12.19 -2.43
N VAL A 441 -21.60 12.06 -3.12
CA VAL A 441 -21.64 11.96 -4.59
C VAL A 441 -22.11 13.30 -5.16
N SER A 442 -21.29 13.90 -6.02
CA SER A 442 -21.55 15.21 -6.62
C SER A 442 -21.69 15.12 -8.14
N SER A 443 -22.73 15.76 -8.69
CA SER A 443 -22.88 15.90 -10.15
C SER A 443 -22.00 17.04 -10.74
N LYS A 444 -21.08 17.62 -9.95
CA LYS A 444 -20.17 18.72 -10.35
C LYS A 444 -18.73 18.36 -10.00
N PRO A 445 -17.71 18.88 -10.72
CA PRO A 445 -16.30 18.66 -10.39
C PRO A 445 -15.95 19.19 -8.99
N CYS A 446 -15.18 18.43 -8.19
CA CYS A 446 -14.94 18.70 -6.76
C CYS A 446 -13.46 18.68 -6.36
N GLN A 447 -12.53 18.91 -7.29
CA GLN A 447 -11.09 18.69 -7.10
C GLN A 447 -10.51 19.33 -5.81
N THR A 448 -10.92 20.53 -5.44
CA THR A 448 -10.41 21.24 -4.25
C THR A 448 -10.96 20.65 -2.94
N ILE A 449 -12.26 20.34 -2.89
CA ILE A 449 -12.94 19.89 -1.67
C ILE A 449 -12.72 18.39 -1.40
N LYS A 450 -12.43 17.60 -2.45
CA LYS A 450 -12.01 16.18 -2.34
C LYS A 450 -10.85 15.98 -1.36
N ASN A 451 -9.82 16.81 -1.47
CA ASN A 451 -8.64 16.73 -0.59
C ASN A 451 -8.99 17.05 0.88
N VAL A 452 -10.00 17.89 1.11
CA VAL A 452 -10.48 18.21 2.46
C VAL A 452 -11.25 17.03 3.04
N GLY A 453 -12.15 16.41 2.26
CA GLY A 453 -12.89 15.21 2.66
C GLY A 453 -11.96 14.05 3.00
N LEU A 454 -10.98 13.78 2.14
CA LEU A 454 -10.05 12.67 2.31
C LEU A 454 -9.25 12.76 3.62
N LYS A 455 -8.78 13.96 3.99
CA LYS A 455 -8.05 14.21 5.25
C LYS A 455 -8.84 13.82 6.51
N VAL A 456 -10.16 13.78 6.42
CA VAL A 456 -11.04 13.46 7.54
C VAL A 456 -11.85 12.18 7.35
N GLY A 457 -11.49 11.38 6.32
CA GLY A 457 -12.08 10.07 6.05
C GLY A 457 -13.45 10.10 5.37
N VAL A 458 -13.76 11.15 4.60
CA VAL A 458 -14.99 11.28 3.79
C VAL A 458 -14.65 11.23 2.31
N ASP A 459 -15.18 10.24 1.61
CA ASP A 459 -14.96 10.09 0.17
C ASP A 459 -15.88 11.03 -0.62
N ILE A 460 -15.34 11.72 -1.61
CA ILE A 460 -16.13 12.55 -2.53
C ILE A 460 -15.99 12.00 -3.95
N ILE A 461 -17.09 11.48 -4.49
CA ILE A 461 -17.21 11.00 -5.87
C ILE A 461 -17.81 12.12 -6.70
N ASP A 462 -17.06 12.72 -7.60
CA ASP A 462 -17.55 13.81 -8.44
C ASP A 462 -17.88 13.36 -9.87
N VAL A 463 -18.23 14.32 -10.72
CA VAL A 463 -18.65 14.05 -12.10
C VAL A 463 -17.59 13.32 -12.93
N ASP A 464 -16.30 13.57 -12.68
CA ASP A 464 -15.20 12.94 -13.42
C ASP A 464 -15.02 11.49 -12.94
N ASP A 465 -15.20 11.24 -11.64
CA ASP A 465 -15.20 9.88 -11.10
C ASP A 465 -16.42 9.10 -11.59
N ILE A 466 -17.61 9.71 -11.59
CA ILE A 466 -18.85 9.12 -12.09
C ILE A 466 -18.66 8.65 -13.52
N GLN A 467 -18.12 9.49 -14.40
CA GLN A 467 -17.88 9.12 -15.80
C GLN A 467 -16.93 7.93 -15.92
N ARG A 468 -15.85 7.91 -15.13
CA ARG A 468 -14.89 6.80 -15.11
C ARG A 468 -15.48 5.52 -14.53
N ILE A 469 -16.31 5.63 -13.51
CA ILE A 469 -16.99 4.48 -12.90
C ILE A 469 -17.97 3.90 -13.92
N VAL A 470 -18.74 4.73 -14.63
CA VAL A 470 -19.73 4.26 -15.60
C VAL A 470 -19.09 3.63 -16.83
N SER A 471 -17.98 4.18 -17.36
CA SER A 471 -17.26 3.56 -18.49
C SER A 471 -16.82 2.14 -18.14
N LYS A 472 -16.36 1.92 -16.91
CA LYS A 472 -15.95 0.61 -16.38
C LYS A 472 -17.08 -0.39 -16.19
N ILE A 473 -18.36 0.03 -16.15
CA ILE A 473 -19.50 -0.89 -16.05
C ILE A 473 -19.74 -1.64 -17.38
N TYR A 474 -19.31 -1.08 -18.51
CA TYR A 474 -19.77 -1.50 -19.84
C TYR A 474 -18.68 -1.84 -20.86
N GLU A 475 -17.40 -1.65 -20.56
CA GLU A 475 -16.29 -2.08 -21.42
C GLU A 475 -16.08 -3.61 -21.36
N GLY A 476 -16.84 -4.36 -22.18
CA GLY A 476 -16.45 -5.67 -22.71
C GLY A 476 -15.97 -5.53 -24.17
N PRO A 477 -15.12 -6.42 -24.71
CA PRO A 477 -14.24 -6.11 -25.84
C PRO A 477 -15.01 -5.80 -27.14
N PRO A 478 -14.45 -4.99 -28.05
CA PRO A 478 -14.98 -4.87 -29.41
C PRO A 478 -14.91 -6.25 -30.06
N THR A 479 -16.03 -6.72 -30.59
CA THR A 479 -16.08 -7.98 -31.35
C THR A 479 -16.05 -7.67 -32.84
N PRO A 480 -14.97 -8.01 -33.58
CA PRO A 480 -15.04 -8.11 -35.03
C PRO A 480 -14.91 -9.59 -35.40
N GLY A 481 -15.96 -10.34 -35.73
CA GLY A 481 -17.37 -9.99 -35.87
C GLY A 481 -18.02 -11.14 -36.62
N LEU A 482 -18.45 -12.21 -35.93
CA LEU A 482 -19.03 -13.39 -36.57
C LEU A 482 -19.61 -14.31 -35.50
N LEU A 483 -20.83 -14.76 -35.77
CA LEU A 483 -21.45 -15.92 -35.14
C LEU A 483 -20.57 -17.17 -35.33
N LEU A 484 -20.66 -18.05 -34.32
CA LEU A 484 -20.41 -19.50 -34.38
C LEU A 484 -18.95 -19.94 -34.46
N ARG A 485 -18.47 -20.52 -33.34
CA ARG A 485 -18.14 -21.96 -33.32
C ARG A 485 -17.86 -22.47 -31.89
N THR A 486 -18.72 -23.41 -31.46
CA THR A 486 -18.40 -24.66 -30.72
C THR A 486 -17.76 -24.53 -29.34
N ILE A 487 -18.46 -24.85 -28.23
CA ILE A 487 -18.65 -26.23 -27.72
C ILE A 487 -17.51 -27.18 -28.10
N ARG A 488 -16.63 -27.49 -27.14
CA ARG A 488 -16.32 -28.87 -26.70
C ARG A 488 -15.40 -28.83 -25.48
N THR A 489 -15.99 -29.03 -24.31
CA THR A 489 -15.34 -29.81 -23.25
C THR A 489 -15.31 -31.26 -23.73
N SER A 490 -14.13 -31.81 -24.01
CA SER A 490 -13.93 -33.26 -24.00
C SER A 490 -13.96 -33.71 -22.54
N SER A 491 -15.10 -34.23 -22.13
CA SER A 491 -15.22 -35.14 -20.99
C SER A 491 -14.61 -36.49 -21.37
N THR A 492 -13.61 -36.95 -20.61
CA THR A 492 -13.22 -38.36 -20.58
C THR A 492 -12.87 -38.77 -19.17
N ILE A 493 -13.86 -39.30 -18.44
CA ILE A 493 -13.85 -40.51 -17.57
C ILE A 493 -15.34 -40.94 -17.51
N GLY A 494 -15.81 -42.15 -17.78
CA GLY A 494 -15.24 -43.41 -18.24
C GLY A 494 -16.38 -44.45 -18.33
N ALA A 495 -16.31 -45.34 -19.33
CA ALA A 495 -16.77 -46.73 -19.35
C ALA A 495 -16.07 -47.41 -20.53
#